data_AF-A0A382SZZ9-F1
#
_entry.id   AF-A0A382SZZ9-F1
#
_cell.length_a   1.000
_cell.length_b   1.000
_cell.length_c   1.000
_cell.angle_alpha   90.00
_cell.angle_beta   90.00
_cell.angle_gamma   90.00
#
_symmetry.space_group_name_H-M   'P 1'
#
loop_
_entity.id
_entity.type
_entity.pdbx_description
1 polymer ?
#
loop_
_entity_poly.entity_id
_entity_poly.type
_entity_poly.pdbx_seq_one_letter_code
_entity_poly.pdbx_strand_id
1 'polypeptide(L)'
;MPQKKTQRRKTNSKKTKTTNRDILEEVIRVDHAGEYGATKIYDGQIAIFGKNSKIGKTIQHMADQEQEHIEKFNDLILEHRVRPTALLPLWNIAGFTLGATTALMGEKAAMACTVAVEKVIGEHYRKQQNLLEDDHKELKKTIAKFEKDEL
;
A
#
# COMPACT_ATOMS: atom_id res chain seq x y z
N MET A 1 -23.03 38.94 52.58
CA MET A 1 -22.49 37.59 52.30
C MET A 1 -23.49 36.82 51.45
N PRO A 2 -23.12 35.93 50.51
CA PRO A 2 -21.98 35.91 49.58
C PRO A 2 -22.43 35.99 48.09
N GLN A 3 -21.54 36.46 47.22
CA GLN A 3 -21.70 36.47 45.76
C GLN A 3 -21.60 35.05 45.18
N LYS A 4 -22.60 34.60 44.41
CA LYS A 4 -22.53 33.36 43.62
C LYS A 4 -21.47 33.52 42.53
N LYS A 5 -20.31 32.86 42.71
CA LYS A 5 -19.30 32.71 41.67
C LYS A 5 -19.84 31.80 40.56
N THR A 6 -20.28 32.39 39.45
CA THR A 6 -20.56 31.66 38.22
C THR A 6 -19.25 31.11 37.67
N GLN A 7 -18.99 29.83 37.95
CA GLN A 7 -17.81 29.14 37.47
C GLN A 7 -18.01 28.82 35.98
N ARG A 8 -17.41 29.64 35.11
CA ARG A 8 -17.34 29.37 33.66
C ARG A 8 -16.66 28.01 33.46
N ARG A 9 -17.42 26.99 33.05
CA ARG A 9 -16.90 25.72 32.55
C ARG A 9 -16.01 26.03 31.35
N LYS A 10 -14.70 25.87 31.49
CA LYS A 10 -13.77 25.82 30.35
C LYS A 10 -14.08 24.54 29.58
N THR A 11 -14.82 24.66 28.47
CA THR A 11 -14.93 23.58 27.49
C THR A 11 -13.55 23.37 26.88
N ASN A 12 -12.85 22.35 27.35
CA ASN A 12 -11.56 21.95 26.80
C ASN A 12 -11.85 21.25 25.46
N SER A 13 -12.07 22.05 24.42
CA SER A 13 -12.18 21.58 23.04
C SER A 13 -10.81 21.03 22.63
N LYS A 14 -10.56 19.73 22.86
CA LYS A 14 -9.50 19.02 22.15
C LYS A 14 -9.80 19.19 20.66
N LYS A 15 -9.05 20.07 19.99
CA LYS A 15 -9.03 20.13 18.52
C LYS A 15 -8.58 18.74 18.06
N THR A 16 -9.51 17.93 17.57
CA THR A 16 -9.18 16.68 16.89
C THR A 16 -8.32 17.07 15.70
N LYS A 17 -7.08 16.58 15.65
CA LYS A 17 -6.24 16.77 14.46
C LYS A 17 -6.91 16.03 13.30
N THR A 18 -6.95 16.67 12.15
CA THR A 18 -7.45 16.11 10.89
C THR A 18 -6.25 15.84 10.00
N THR A 19 -6.32 14.77 9.20
CA THR A 19 -5.26 14.43 8.27
C THR A 19 -5.11 15.55 7.23
N ASN A 20 -3.87 15.96 6.94
CA ASN A 20 -3.64 16.90 5.84
C ASN A 20 -4.01 16.22 4.52
N ARG A 21 -4.79 16.91 3.67
CA ARG A 21 -5.21 16.41 2.37
C ARG A 21 -4.02 15.97 1.50
N ASP A 22 -2.94 16.74 1.49
CA ASP A 22 -1.76 16.43 0.68
C ASP A 22 -1.11 15.11 1.14
N ILE A 23 -1.07 14.89 2.45
CA ILE A 23 -0.58 13.64 3.05
C ILE A 23 -1.47 12.46 2.64
N LEU A 24 -2.79 12.61 2.74
CA LEU A 24 -3.73 11.58 2.33
C LEU A 24 -3.55 11.19 0.85
N GLU A 25 -3.44 12.19 -0.03
CA GLU A 25 -3.23 11.95 -1.45
C GLU A 25 -1.88 11.29 -1.73
N GLU A 26 -0.84 11.66 -1.00
CA GLU A 26 0.49 11.06 -1.11
C GLU A 26 0.47 9.59 -0.68
N VAL A 27 -0.10 9.26 0.47
CA VAL A 27 -0.24 7.88 0.97
C VAL A 27 -0.92 7.01 -0.09
N ILE A 28 -2.13 7.39 -0.51
CA ILE A 28 -2.91 6.59 -1.46
C ILE A 28 -2.19 6.44 -2.81
N ARG A 29 -1.55 7.50 -3.32
CA ARG A 29 -0.87 7.48 -4.61
C ARG A 29 0.43 6.66 -4.60
N VAL A 30 1.20 6.76 -3.52
CA VAL A 30 2.47 6.02 -3.37
C VAL A 30 2.19 4.53 -3.21
N ASP A 31 1.23 4.17 -2.35
CA ASP A 31 0.86 2.78 -2.14
C ASP A 31 0.29 2.17 -3.41
N HIS A 32 -0.65 2.85 -4.07
CA HIS A 32 -1.18 2.41 -5.37
C HIS A 32 -0.07 2.13 -6.40
N ALA A 33 0.94 3.00 -6.47
CA ALA A 33 2.05 2.81 -7.39
C ALA A 33 2.96 1.64 -6.98
N GLY A 34 3.17 1.43 -5.68
CA GLY A 34 3.89 0.29 -5.13
C GLY A 34 3.21 -1.03 -5.45
N GLU A 35 1.93 -1.13 -5.12
CA GLU A 35 1.07 -2.28 -5.40
C GLU A 35 1.04 -2.62 -6.88
N TYR A 36 0.85 -1.60 -7.73
CA TYR A 36 0.85 -1.79 -9.17
C TYR A 36 2.21 -2.31 -9.67
N GLY A 37 3.31 -1.80 -9.13
CA GLY A 37 4.66 -2.28 -9.43
C GLY A 37 4.85 -3.75 -9.04
N ALA A 38 4.42 -4.14 -7.84
CA ALA A 38 4.49 -5.51 -7.33
C ALA A 38 3.69 -6.47 -8.20
N THR A 39 2.44 -6.13 -8.55
CA THR A 39 1.63 -6.92 -9.49
C THR A 39 2.36 -7.16 -10.82
N LYS A 40 3.10 -6.16 -11.31
CA LYS A 40 3.86 -6.29 -12.57
C LYS A 40 5.12 -7.13 -12.45
N ILE A 41 5.75 -7.16 -11.29
CA ILE A 41 6.84 -8.11 -11.00
C ILE A 41 6.31 -9.54 -11.09
N TYR A 42 5.16 -9.83 -10.47
CA TYR A 42 4.51 -11.13 -10.58
C TYR A 42 4.20 -11.52 -12.03
N ASP A 43 3.60 -10.62 -12.81
CA ASP A 43 3.35 -10.84 -14.24
C ASP A 43 4.63 -11.24 -15.00
N GLY A 44 5.74 -10.53 -14.73
CA GLY A 44 7.04 -10.81 -15.34
C GLY A 44 7.61 -12.17 -14.93
N GLN A 45 7.52 -12.54 -13.65
CA GLN A 45 7.99 -13.83 -13.18
C GLN A 45 7.18 -15.00 -13.76
N ILE A 46 5.85 -14.86 -13.80
CA ILE A 46 4.92 -15.85 -14.37
C ILE A 46 5.19 -16.05 -15.86
N ALA A 47 5.52 -14.98 -16.60
CA ALA A 47 5.85 -15.07 -18.02
C ALA A 47 7.07 -15.97 -18.29
N ILE A 48 8.02 -16.05 -17.35
CA ILE A 48 9.24 -16.86 -17.49
C ILE A 48 9.05 -18.28 -16.96
N PHE A 49 8.50 -18.45 -15.75
CA PHE A 49 8.35 -19.78 -15.15
C PHE A 49 7.15 -20.56 -15.68
N GLY A 50 6.18 -19.87 -16.28
CA GLY A 50 4.91 -20.43 -16.74
C GLY A 50 3.98 -20.84 -15.60
N LYS A 51 2.68 -20.61 -15.76
CA LYS A 51 1.64 -20.84 -14.73
C LYS A 51 1.52 -22.30 -14.25
N ASN A 52 1.98 -23.26 -15.05
CA ASN A 52 1.81 -24.69 -14.77
C ASN A 52 2.99 -25.33 -14.02
N SER A 53 4.12 -24.62 -13.90
CA SER A 53 5.27 -25.12 -13.14
C SER A 53 4.97 -25.09 -11.64
N LYS A 54 5.76 -25.84 -10.84
CA LYS A 54 5.60 -25.85 -9.39
C LYS A 54 5.76 -24.44 -8.81
N ILE A 55 6.83 -23.74 -9.19
CA ILE A 55 7.10 -22.37 -8.75
C ILE A 55 6.09 -21.38 -9.33
N GLY A 56 5.69 -21.53 -10.59
CA GLY A 56 4.69 -20.66 -11.21
C GLY A 56 3.34 -20.70 -10.52
N LYS A 57 2.91 -21.87 -10.00
CA LYS A 57 1.70 -21.98 -9.17
C LYS A 57 1.83 -21.25 -7.84
N THR A 58 3.00 -21.32 -7.19
CA THR A 58 3.27 -20.57 -5.96
C THR A 58 3.22 -19.06 -6.22
N ILE A 59 3.89 -18.60 -7.27
CA ILE A 59 3.93 -17.18 -7.67
C ILE A 59 2.52 -16.69 -8.05
N GLN A 60 1.73 -17.50 -8.76
CA GLN A 60 0.35 -17.16 -9.07
C GLN A 60 -0.50 -17.04 -7.80
N HIS A 61 -0.33 -17.95 -6.83
CA HIS A 61 -1.04 -17.86 -5.56
C HIS A 61 -0.71 -16.57 -4.80
N MET A 62 0.57 -16.17 -4.75
CA MET A 62 0.98 -14.91 -4.13
C MET A 62 0.42 -13.70 -4.90
N ALA A 63 0.48 -13.73 -6.23
CA ALA A 63 -0.08 -12.68 -7.08
C ALA A 63 -1.61 -12.53 -6.89
N ASP A 64 -2.33 -13.64 -6.67
CA ASP A 64 -3.77 -13.62 -6.40
C ASP A 64 -4.08 -12.95 -5.05
N GLN A 65 -3.18 -13.06 -4.06
CA GLN A 65 -3.31 -12.33 -2.79
C GLN A 65 -3.06 -10.83 -2.99
N GLU A 66 -2.02 -10.48 -3.76
CA GLU A 66 -1.69 -9.08 -4.10
C GLU A 66 -2.82 -8.35 -4.85
N GLN A 67 -3.61 -9.11 -5.59
CA GLN A 67 -4.74 -8.56 -6.35
C GLN A 67 -5.75 -7.85 -5.42
N GLU A 68 -5.95 -8.33 -4.19
CA GLU A 68 -6.82 -7.66 -3.20
C GLU A 68 -6.28 -6.28 -2.81
N HIS A 69 -4.95 -6.13 -2.72
CA HIS A 69 -4.31 -4.87 -2.33
C HIS A 69 -4.49 -3.81 -3.41
N ILE A 70 -4.11 -4.13 -4.65
CA ILE A 70 -4.23 -3.17 -5.77
C ILE A 70 -5.69 -2.80 -6.07
N GLU A 71 -6.62 -3.74 -5.97
CA GLU A 71 -8.06 -3.45 -6.09
C GLU A 71 -8.53 -2.47 -5.01
N LYS A 72 -8.10 -2.69 -3.77
CA LYS A 72 -8.44 -1.78 -2.69
C LYS A 72 -7.88 -0.37 -2.91
N PHE A 73 -6.66 -0.23 -3.43
CA PHE A 73 -6.10 1.09 -3.73
C PHE A 73 -6.73 1.75 -4.95
N ASN A 74 -7.18 0.98 -5.95
CA ASN A 74 -8.00 1.51 -7.04
C ASN A 74 -9.30 2.14 -6.50
N ASP A 75 -9.97 1.46 -5.58
CA ASP A 75 -11.17 2.00 -4.93
C ASP A 75 -10.87 3.27 -4.13
N LEU A 76 -9.79 3.27 -3.35
CA LEU A 76 -9.37 4.43 -2.56
C LEU A 76 -9.02 5.65 -3.43
N ILE A 77 -8.41 5.42 -4.59
CA ILE A 77 -8.15 6.46 -5.59
C ILE A 77 -9.46 7.12 -6.04
N LEU A 78 -10.48 6.32 -6.32
CA LEU A 78 -11.78 6.81 -6.76
C LEU A 78 -12.53 7.51 -5.62
N GLU A 79 -12.61 6.88 -4.46
CA GLU A 79 -13.29 7.37 -3.26
C GLU A 79 -12.74 8.73 -2.84
N HIS A 80 -11.42 8.84 -2.75
CA HIS A 80 -10.75 10.05 -2.31
C HIS A 80 -10.41 11.00 -3.46
N ARG A 81 -10.75 10.69 -4.72
CA ARG A 81 -10.43 11.49 -5.92
C ARG A 81 -8.93 11.82 -6.03
N VAL A 82 -8.09 10.85 -5.70
CA VAL A 82 -6.64 10.99 -5.81
C VAL A 82 -6.25 10.76 -7.26
N ARG A 83 -5.32 11.54 -7.79
CA ARG A 83 -4.75 11.27 -9.11
C ARG A 83 -3.67 10.19 -8.98
N PRO A 84 -3.72 9.09 -9.74
CA PRO A 84 -2.60 8.16 -9.81
C PRO A 84 -1.34 8.86 -10.32
N THR A 85 -0.17 8.26 -10.08
CA THR A 85 1.09 8.82 -10.60
C THR A 85 1.14 8.80 -12.13
N ALA A 86 1.65 9.87 -12.73
CA ALA A 86 1.89 9.93 -14.18
C ALA A 86 2.94 8.90 -14.65
N LEU A 87 3.72 8.36 -13.72
CA LEU A 87 4.77 7.36 -13.97
C LEU A 87 4.23 5.92 -14.02
N LEU A 88 2.91 5.68 -13.89
CA LEU A 88 2.35 4.32 -13.96
C LEU A 88 2.78 3.52 -15.20
N PRO A 89 2.82 4.10 -16.43
CA PRO A 89 3.31 3.37 -17.60
C PRO A 89 4.78 2.95 -17.48
N LEU A 90 5.60 3.74 -16.78
CA LEU A 90 6.99 3.39 -16.51
C LEU A 90 7.07 2.24 -15.50
N TRP A 91 6.27 2.28 -14.43
CA TRP A 91 6.21 1.20 -13.44
C TRP A 91 5.70 -0.11 -14.03
N ASN A 92 4.79 -0.04 -15.00
CA ASN A 92 4.31 -1.20 -15.76
C ASN A 92 5.47 -1.95 -16.41
N ILE A 93 6.31 -1.22 -17.14
CA ILE A 93 7.45 -1.79 -17.86
C ILE A 93 8.54 -2.22 -16.88
N ALA A 94 8.89 -1.35 -15.93
CA ALA A 94 9.97 -1.60 -14.99
C ALA A 94 9.69 -2.81 -14.09
N GLY A 95 8.48 -2.92 -13.53
CA GLY A 95 8.07 -4.06 -12.71
C GLY A 95 8.12 -5.36 -13.49
N PHE A 96 7.52 -5.39 -14.69
CA PHE A 96 7.57 -6.57 -15.55
C PHE A 96 9.01 -6.98 -15.91
N THR A 97 9.83 -6.03 -16.35
CA THR A 97 11.22 -6.30 -16.70
C THR A 97 12.02 -6.82 -15.51
N LEU A 98 11.82 -6.25 -14.32
CA LEU A 98 12.48 -6.71 -13.10
C LEU A 98 12.07 -8.14 -12.73
N GLY A 99 10.77 -8.44 -12.76
CA GLY A 99 10.24 -9.78 -12.50
C GLY A 99 10.74 -10.82 -13.50
N ALA A 100 10.68 -10.51 -14.80
CA ALA A 100 11.17 -11.40 -15.85
C ALA A 100 12.68 -11.65 -15.74
N THR A 101 13.47 -10.60 -15.49
CA THR A 101 14.93 -10.71 -15.40
C THR A 101 15.33 -11.57 -14.19
N THR A 102 14.71 -11.35 -13.03
CA THR A 102 15.01 -12.13 -11.83
C THR A 102 14.53 -13.58 -11.93
N ALA A 103 13.42 -13.83 -12.62
CA ALA A 103 12.98 -15.19 -12.94
C ALA A 103 13.94 -15.91 -13.90
N LEU A 104 14.50 -15.23 -14.89
CA LEU A 104 15.54 -15.78 -15.77
C LEU A 104 16.82 -16.16 -15.01
N MET A 105 17.11 -15.47 -13.89
CA MET A 105 18.23 -15.80 -12.99
C MET A 105 17.93 -17.00 -12.07
N GLY A 106 16.69 -17.50 -12.06
CA GLY A 106 16.25 -18.69 -11.32
C GLY A 106 15.35 -18.40 -10.12
N GLU A 107 14.74 -19.45 -9.58
CA GLU A 107 13.68 -19.36 -8.55
C GLU A 107 14.12 -18.56 -7.32
N LYS A 108 15.35 -18.76 -6.83
CA LYS A 108 15.86 -18.05 -5.65
C LYS A 108 15.97 -16.54 -5.88
N ALA A 109 16.37 -16.11 -7.07
CA ALA A 109 16.51 -14.70 -7.39
C ALA A 109 15.14 -14.03 -7.53
N ALA A 110 14.18 -14.70 -8.18
CA ALA A 110 12.80 -14.25 -8.25
C ALA A 110 12.18 -14.07 -6.85
N MET A 111 12.26 -15.09 -6.00
CA MET A 111 11.71 -15.01 -4.64
C MET A 111 12.41 -13.95 -3.78
N ALA A 112 13.74 -13.79 -3.92
CA ALA A 112 14.45 -12.73 -3.22
C ALA A 112 14.01 -11.33 -3.67
N CYS A 113 13.71 -11.15 -4.97
CA CYS A 113 13.15 -9.91 -5.49
C CYS A 113 11.76 -9.64 -4.89
N THR A 114 10.89 -10.64 -4.87
CA THR A 114 9.54 -10.52 -4.30
C THR A 114 9.60 -10.10 -2.84
N VAL A 115 10.34 -10.85 -2.00
CA VAL A 115 10.49 -10.54 -0.56
C VAL A 115 11.10 -9.16 -0.32
N ALA A 116 12.05 -8.73 -1.16
CA ALA A 116 12.66 -7.41 -1.02
C ALA A 116 11.67 -6.28 -1.31
N VAL A 117 10.76 -6.48 -2.28
CA VAL A 117 9.74 -5.49 -2.64
C VAL A 117 8.63 -5.45 -1.58
N GLU A 118 8.09 -6.60 -1.20
CA GLU A 118 7.07 -6.73 -0.14
C GLU A 118 7.55 -6.08 1.17
N LYS A 119 8.81 -6.32 1.55
CA LYS A 119 9.40 -5.66 2.72
C LYS A 119 9.38 -4.13 2.62
N VAL A 120 9.72 -3.58 1.45
CA VAL A 120 9.73 -2.12 1.25
C VAL A 120 8.29 -1.57 1.29
N ILE A 121 7.33 -2.29 0.71
CA ILE A 121 5.90 -1.93 0.76
C ILE A 121 5.41 -1.94 2.22
N GLY A 122 5.64 -3.01 2.97
CA GLY A 122 5.30 -3.11 4.40
C GLY A 122 5.95 -2.02 5.24
N GLU A 123 7.20 -1.63 4.94
CA GLU A 123 7.84 -0.49 5.61
C GLU A 123 7.15 0.85 5.31
N HIS A 124 6.61 1.06 4.10
CA HIS A 124 5.83 2.26 3.77
C HIS A 124 4.49 2.26 4.53
N TYR A 125 3.76 1.14 4.51
CA TYR A 125 2.52 0.99 5.27
C TYR A 125 2.70 1.31 6.75
N ARG A 126 3.73 0.76 7.39
CA ARG A 126 4.04 1.07 8.79
C ARG A 126 4.28 2.55 9.03
N LYS A 127 5.03 3.22 8.16
CA LYS A 127 5.35 4.65 8.28
C LYS A 127 4.10 5.50 8.13
N GLN A 128 3.26 5.20 7.13
CA GLN A 128 2.10 6.01 6.79
C GLN A 128 0.96 5.90 7.80
N GLN A 129 0.83 4.80 8.54
CA GLN A 129 -0.11 4.70 9.66
C GLN A 129 0.05 5.83 10.68
N ASN A 130 1.28 6.36 10.87
CA ASN A 130 1.55 7.46 11.78
C ASN A 130 1.26 8.85 11.17
N LEU A 131 1.05 8.92 9.85
CA LEU A 131 0.71 10.15 9.13
C LEU A 131 -0.80 10.38 9.07
N LEU A 132 -1.59 9.32 9.24
CA LEU A 132 -3.06 9.36 9.25
C LEU A 132 -3.60 9.60 10.66
N GLU A 133 -4.48 10.57 10.77
CA GLU A 133 -5.20 10.93 12.00
C GLU A 133 -6.52 10.17 12.13
N ASP A 134 -7.26 10.46 13.21
CA ASP A 134 -8.49 9.78 13.60
C ASP A 134 -9.67 9.92 12.62
N ASP A 135 -9.58 10.84 11.66
CA ASP A 135 -10.57 11.03 10.60
C ASP A 135 -10.46 9.99 9.47
N HIS A 136 -9.34 9.25 9.37
CA HIS A 136 -9.11 8.19 8.37
C HIS A 136 -8.82 6.83 9.02
N LYS A 137 -9.54 6.50 10.11
CA LYS A 137 -9.38 5.24 10.86
C LYS A 137 -9.53 3.99 10.00
N GLU A 138 -10.46 3.97 9.06
CA GLU A 138 -10.70 2.78 8.21
C GLU A 138 -9.55 2.57 7.21
N LEU A 139 -9.00 3.66 6.65
CA LEU A 139 -7.79 3.58 5.82
C LEU A 139 -6.60 3.08 6.65
N LYS A 140 -6.42 3.61 7.87
CA LYS A 140 -5.35 3.17 8.77
C LYS A 140 -5.46 1.68 9.12
N LYS A 141 -6.68 1.17 9.34
CA LYS A 141 -6.92 -0.26 9.54
C LYS A 141 -6.60 -1.09 8.30
N THR A 142 -6.96 -0.58 7.12
CA THR A 142 -6.67 -1.24 5.84
C THR A 142 -5.16 -1.36 5.63
N ILE A 143 -4.43 -0.26 5.77
CA ILE A 143 -2.96 -0.23 5.69
C ILE A 143 -2.32 -1.15 6.75
N ALA A 144 -2.85 -1.18 7.97
CA ALA A 144 -2.34 -2.06 9.02
C ALA A 144 -2.67 -3.55 8.80
N LYS A 145 -3.70 -3.87 8.00
CA LYS A 145 -3.97 -5.23 7.55
C LYS A 145 -2.91 -5.61 6.50
N PHE A 146 -2.77 -4.79 5.46
CA PHE A 146 -1.83 -5.07 4.38
C PHE A 146 -0.38 -5.14 4.87
N GLU A 147 0.05 -4.28 5.81
CA GLU A 147 1.37 -4.40 6.46
C GLU A 147 1.67 -5.80 7.02
N LYS A 148 0.64 -6.49 7.53
CA LYS A 148 0.80 -7.85 8.08
C LYS A 148 0.74 -8.92 7.00
N ASP A 149 0.13 -8.62 5.87
CA ASP A 149 0.09 -9.52 4.72
C ASP A 149 1.46 -9.51 4.00
N GLU A 150 2.22 -8.40 4.10
CA GLU A 150 3.58 -8.21 3.55
C GLU A 150 4.76 -8.79 4.41
N LEU A 151 4.54 -9.20 5.66
CA LEU A 151 5.60 -9.54 6.65
C LEU A 151 5.44 -10.93 7.28
#